data_AF-A0A060YRX8-F1
#
_entry.id   AF-A0A060YRX8-F1
#
_cell.length_a   1.000
_cell.length_b   1.000
_cell.length_c   1.000
_cell.angle_alpha   90.00
_cell.angle_beta   90.00
_cell.angle_gamma   90.00
#
_symmetry.space_group_name_H-M   'P 1'
#
loop_
_entity.id
_entity.type
_entity.pdbx_description
1 polymer ?
#
loop_
_entity_poly.entity_id
_entity_poly.type
_entity_poly.pdbx_seq_one_letter_code
_entity_poly.pdbx_strand_id
1 'polypeptide(L)'
;MKGVRRLEVGELYFDVSLLLWCGALVYFTAHGLCSAYVPMLMVAFPLATKLLLAREFKLRGASVKYSVLYQLGLALPYVHFMSLIWLVFEIFTPTLGRINTCPPDVVLATIVTFTTFFFSSFFLHFIYLARSTKWLLAGLGTVFTVFLLLVSCGMFFPYTADPSGPRPKRISIQHTTRIFHGLDGQVESRDSGLWINSCDYTGMQHITPIIPEINDTIKTNCQEDRHFCGYPWFGSDKNNWYLPAPEVFPKSPVEFQLLSKEETKWGTVRFTFEVKGEMSLSSSNPLCVYILSSYLL
;
A
#
# COMPACT_ATOMS: atom_id res chain seq x y z
N MET A 1 2.11 35.29 37.02
CA MET A 1 1.26 35.43 35.81
C MET A 1 1.76 34.65 34.57
N LYS A 2 3.04 34.69 34.18
CA LYS A 2 3.53 33.95 32.98
C LYS A 2 3.40 32.41 33.03
N GLY A 3 3.45 31.80 34.23
CA GLY A 3 3.33 30.35 34.40
C GLY A 3 1.90 29.81 34.27
N VAL A 4 0.91 30.52 34.83
CA VAL A 4 -0.51 30.12 34.80
C VAL A 4 -1.04 30.06 33.37
N ARG A 5 -0.71 31.09 32.56
CA ARG A 5 -1.10 31.15 31.13
C ARG A 5 -0.52 30.01 30.28
N ARG A 6 0.64 29.45 30.65
CA ARG A 6 1.22 28.30 29.92
C ARG A 6 0.53 26.98 30.25
N LEU A 7 0.07 26.85 31.50
CA LEU A 7 -0.65 25.66 31.96
C LEU A 7 -2.01 25.56 31.27
N GLU A 8 -2.76 26.67 31.23
CA GLU A 8 -4.07 26.77 30.55
C GLU A 8 -3.96 26.46 29.06
N VAL A 9 -2.91 26.98 28.39
CA VAL A 9 -2.65 26.66 26.97
C VAL A 9 -2.34 25.17 26.79
N GLY A 10 -1.54 24.58 27.68
CA GLY A 10 -1.26 23.14 27.65
C GLY A 10 -2.53 22.31 27.78
N GLU A 11 -3.42 22.64 28.72
CA GLU A 11 -4.71 21.95 28.89
C GLU A 11 -5.62 22.11 27.67
N LEU A 12 -5.68 23.32 27.09
CA LEU A 12 -6.44 23.58 25.86
C LEU A 12 -5.96 22.71 24.69
N TYR A 13 -4.65 22.60 24.46
CA TYR A 13 -4.11 21.74 23.39
C TYR A 13 -4.41 20.26 23.60
N PHE A 14 -4.42 19.80 24.86
CA PHE A 14 -4.87 18.44 25.17
C PHE A 14 -6.34 18.26 24.78
N ASP A 15 -7.21 19.19 25.18
CA ASP A 15 -8.66 19.08 24.92
C ASP A 15 -8.96 19.16 23.42
N VAL A 16 -8.26 20.02 22.67
CA VAL A 16 -8.35 20.07 21.21
C VAL A 16 -7.92 18.74 20.57
N SER A 17 -6.81 18.15 21.05
CA SER A 17 -6.34 16.86 20.54
C SER A 17 -7.35 15.75 20.85
N LEU A 18 -7.90 15.75 22.06
CA LEU A 18 -8.94 14.78 22.46
C LEU A 18 -10.20 14.93 21.59
N LEU A 19 -10.66 16.16 21.34
CA LEU A 19 -11.82 16.42 20.48
C LEU A 19 -11.58 15.94 19.04
N LEU A 20 -10.37 16.12 18.50
CA LEU A 20 -10.01 15.62 17.18
C LEU A 20 -10.11 14.08 17.11
N TRP A 21 -9.58 13.38 18.12
CA TRP A 21 -9.68 11.93 18.21
C TRP A 21 -11.10 11.43 18.48
N CYS A 22 -11.90 12.18 19.25
CA CYS A 22 -13.33 11.90 19.42
C CYS A 22 -14.10 12.06 18.11
N GLY A 23 -13.80 13.09 17.30
CA GLY A 23 -14.39 13.27 15.98
C GLY A 23 -14.07 12.10 15.04
N ALA A 24 -12.81 11.66 15.03
CA ALA A 24 -12.40 10.47 14.28
C ALA A 24 -13.13 9.20 14.78
N LEU A 25 -13.26 9.02 16.10
CA LEU A 25 -14.00 7.90 16.68
C LEU A 25 -15.47 7.89 16.22
N VAL A 26 -16.16 9.03 16.35
CA VAL A 26 -17.57 9.16 15.92
C VAL A 26 -17.71 8.87 14.44
N TYR A 27 -16.82 9.41 13.59
CA TYR A 27 -16.83 9.15 12.15
C TYR A 27 -16.67 7.65 11.85
N PHE A 28 -15.70 6.98 12.48
CA PHE A 28 -15.41 5.56 12.23
C PHE A 28 -16.54 4.67 12.71
N THR A 29 -17.10 4.96 13.90
CA THR A 29 -18.25 4.23 14.44
C THR A 29 -19.50 4.44 13.60
N ALA A 30 -19.77 5.67 13.14
CA ALA A 30 -20.94 5.96 12.30
C ALA A 30 -20.90 5.22 10.95
N HIS A 31 -19.72 5.00 10.39
CA HIS A 31 -19.53 4.24 9.14
C HIS A 31 -19.36 2.73 9.36
N GLY A 32 -19.49 2.23 10.60
CA GLY A 32 -19.35 0.80 10.90
C GLY A 32 -17.95 0.24 10.66
N LEU A 33 -16.91 1.07 10.72
CA LEU A 33 -15.53 0.64 10.46
C LEU A 33 -14.98 -0.16 11.65
N CYS A 34 -14.49 -1.38 11.39
CA CYS A 34 -13.85 -2.21 12.42
C CYS A 34 -12.64 -1.53 13.06
N SER A 35 -11.98 -0.60 12.37
CA SER A 35 -10.83 0.16 12.88
C SER A 35 -11.20 1.24 13.90
N ALA A 36 -12.48 1.43 14.24
CA ALA A 36 -12.93 2.41 15.25
C ALA A 36 -12.30 2.21 16.64
N TYR A 37 -11.82 1.00 16.95
CA TYR A 37 -11.11 0.76 18.22
C TYR A 37 -9.80 1.57 18.31
N VAL A 38 -9.14 1.90 17.20
CA VAL A 38 -7.86 2.65 17.21
C VAL A 38 -8.06 4.07 17.77
N PRO A 39 -8.95 4.92 17.21
CA PRO A 39 -9.24 6.21 17.81
C PRO A 39 -9.86 6.07 19.21
N MET A 40 -10.61 4.99 19.51
CA MET A 40 -11.10 4.73 20.87
C MET A 40 -9.95 4.62 21.87
N LEU A 41 -8.90 3.85 21.56
CA LEU A 41 -7.71 3.73 22.41
C LEU A 41 -7.01 5.09 22.61
N MET A 42 -6.94 5.89 21.55
CA MET A 42 -6.39 7.27 21.57
C MET A 42 -7.30 8.29 22.28
N VAL A 43 -8.52 7.94 22.66
CA VAL A 43 -9.38 8.76 23.52
C VAL A 43 -9.33 8.25 24.96
N ALA A 44 -9.53 6.95 25.15
CA ALA A 44 -9.69 6.32 26.45
C ALA A 44 -8.42 6.43 27.30
N PHE A 45 -7.25 6.08 26.75
CA PHE A 45 -6.00 6.08 27.51
C PHE A 45 -5.51 7.49 27.87
N PRO A 46 -5.46 8.48 26.96
CA PRO A 46 -5.09 9.84 27.34
C PRO A 46 -6.06 10.45 28.36
N LEU A 47 -7.36 10.23 28.21
CA LEU A 47 -8.38 10.73 29.14
C LEU A 47 -8.23 10.09 30.53
N ALA A 48 -8.14 8.76 30.60
CA ALA A 48 -7.92 8.03 31.84
C ALA A 48 -6.61 8.49 32.53
N THR A 49 -5.54 8.65 31.75
CA THR A 49 -4.25 9.15 32.23
C THR A 49 -4.39 10.55 32.81
N LYS A 50 -5.05 11.48 32.11
CA LYS A 50 -5.32 12.84 32.61
C LYS A 50 -6.12 12.82 33.92
N LEU A 51 -7.16 11.98 34.02
CA LEU A 51 -7.98 11.87 35.23
C LEU A 51 -7.20 11.32 36.43
N LEU A 52 -6.40 10.27 36.23
CA LEU A 52 -5.56 9.68 37.27
C LEU A 52 -4.47 10.65 37.75
N LEU A 53 -3.92 11.45 36.85
CA LEU A 53 -2.85 12.41 37.14
C LEU A 53 -3.36 13.81 37.53
N ALA A 54 -4.67 14.08 37.47
CA ALA A 54 -5.24 15.40 37.73
C ALA A 54 -4.86 15.95 39.11
N ARG A 55 -4.84 15.09 40.14
CA ARG A 55 -4.46 15.48 41.51
C ARG A 55 -2.98 15.84 41.61
N GLU A 56 -2.11 15.03 41.01
CA GLU A 56 -0.66 15.26 40.97
C GLU A 56 -0.32 16.53 40.18
N PHE A 57 -1.01 16.75 39.06
CA PHE A 57 -0.87 17.95 38.24
C PHE A 57 -1.32 19.22 38.96
N LYS A 58 -2.46 19.20 39.65
CA LYS A 58 -2.96 20.35 40.43
C LYS A 58 -2.04 20.72 41.59
N LEU A 59 -1.37 19.74 42.21
CA LEU A 59 -0.51 19.95 43.38
C LEU A 59 0.92 20.36 43.00
N ARG A 60 1.51 19.73 41.98
CA ARG A 60 2.94 19.85 41.65
C ARG A 60 3.20 20.44 40.26
N GLY A 61 2.15 20.68 39.48
CA GLY A 61 2.26 21.12 38.08
C GLY A 61 3.02 20.11 37.22
N ALA A 62 3.79 20.65 36.27
CA ALA A 62 4.61 19.95 35.30
C ALA A 62 5.87 19.26 35.86
N SER A 63 5.71 18.42 36.87
CA SER A 63 6.85 17.68 37.45
C SER A 63 7.37 16.61 36.49
N VAL A 64 8.65 16.25 36.59
CA VAL A 64 9.24 15.10 35.86
C VAL A 64 8.45 13.82 36.12
N LYS A 65 7.98 13.62 37.38
CA LYS A 65 7.13 12.48 37.74
C LYS A 65 5.82 12.47 36.94
N TYR A 66 5.17 13.62 36.78
CA TYR A 66 3.95 13.75 35.98
C TYR A 66 4.23 13.40 34.52
N SER A 67 5.30 13.93 33.93
CA SER A 67 5.67 13.65 32.54
C SER A 67 5.93 12.15 32.30
N VAL A 68 6.66 11.49 33.19
CA VAL A 68 6.94 10.04 33.07
C VAL A 68 5.65 9.22 33.18
N LEU A 69 4.80 9.51 34.18
CA LEU A 69 3.54 8.78 34.36
C LEU A 69 2.56 9.02 33.21
N TYR A 70 2.52 10.23 32.65
CA TYR A 70 1.70 10.55 31.49
C TYR A 70 2.17 9.77 30.25
N GLN A 71 3.48 9.73 29.99
CA GLN A 71 4.06 8.94 28.90
C GLN A 71 3.77 7.45 29.06
N LEU A 72 3.83 6.92 30.30
CA LEU A 72 3.48 5.54 30.58
C LEU A 72 2.00 5.23 30.28
N GLY A 73 1.09 6.15 30.63
CA GLY A 73 -0.33 6.03 30.30
C GLY A 73 -0.62 6.10 28.80
N LEU A 74 0.22 6.79 28.04
CA LEU A 74 0.16 6.83 26.58
C LEU A 74 0.89 5.67 25.89
N ALA A 75 1.75 4.94 26.58
CA ALA A 75 2.63 3.95 25.94
C ALA A 75 1.85 2.85 25.21
N LEU A 76 0.79 2.31 25.83
CA LEU A 76 0.00 1.23 25.25
C LEU A 76 -0.66 1.62 23.90
N PRO A 77 -1.49 2.68 23.82
CA PRO A 77 -2.10 3.05 22.55
C PRO A 77 -1.05 3.44 21.50
N TYR A 78 0.05 4.09 21.89
CA TYR A 78 1.12 4.49 20.97
C TYR A 78 1.89 3.31 20.40
N VAL A 79 2.29 2.33 21.22
CA VAL A 79 2.97 1.12 20.76
C VAL A 79 2.06 0.32 19.84
N HIS A 80 0.79 0.19 20.19
CA HIS A 80 -0.19 -0.50 19.35
C HIS A 80 -0.39 0.22 18.01
N PHE A 81 -0.52 1.53 18.01
CA PHE A 81 -0.71 2.25 16.75
C PHE A 81 0.57 2.22 15.89
N MET A 82 1.75 2.28 16.51
CA MET A 82 3.04 2.10 15.83
C MET A 82 3.16 0.71 15.17
N SER A 83 2.68 -0.35 15.81
CA SER A 83 2.69 -1.69 15.20
C SER A 83 1.73 -1.80 14.01
N LEU A 84 0.56 -1.13 14.07
CA LEU A 84 -0.34 -1.05 12.93
C LEU A 84 0.28 -0.30 11.74
N ILE A 85 0.99 0.79 12.01
CA ILE A 85 1.72 1.53 10.97
C ILE A 85 2.88 0.72 10.40
N TRP A 86 3.58 -0.03 11.24
CA TRP A 86 4.58 -0.97 10.78
C TRP A 86 4.00 -1.97 9.77
N LEU A 87 2.84 -2.56 10.09
CA LEU A 87 2.13 -3.45 9.18
C LEU A 87 1.72 -2.75 7.87
N VAL A 88 1.27 -1.50 7.95
CA VAL A 88 0.99 -0.67 6.76
C VAL A 88 2.25 -0.53 5.91
N PHE A 89 3.40 -0.19 6.48
CA PHE A 89 4.65 -0.12 5.72
C PHE A 89 5.07 -1.47 5.14
N GLU A 90 4.89 -2.55 5.87
CA GLU A 90 5.20 -3.91 5.40
C GLU A 90 4.37 -4.30 4.17
N ILE A 91 3.11 -3.85 4.09
CA ILE A 91 2.23 -4.13 2.95
C ILE A 91 2.46 -3.13 1.81
N PHE A 92 2.50 -1.83 2.11
CA PHE A 92 2.55 -0.78 1.09
C PHE A 92 3.92 -0.66 0.43
N THR A 93 5.02 -0.86 1.15
CA THR A 93 6.37 -0.77 0.57
C THR A 93 6.58 -1.74 -0.61
N PRO A 94 6.29 -3.05 -0.48
CA PRO A 94 6.42 -3.98 -1.61
C PRO A 94 5.33 -3.81 -2.67
N THR A 95 4.15 -3.31 -2.31
CA THR A 95 3.01 -3.16 -3.24
C THR A 95 3.16 -1.90 -4.09
N LEU A 96 3.51 -0.76 -3.50
CA LEU A 96 3.72 0.50 -4.22
C LEU A 96 4.91 0.43 -5.18
N GLY A 97 5.94 -0.36 -4.84
CA GLY A 97 7.03 -0.63 -5.76
C GLY A 97 6.61 -1.37 -7.04
N ARG A 98 5.41 -1.96 -7.08
CA ARG A 98 4.84 -2.67 -8.25
C ARG A 98 3.81 -1.85 -9.01
N ILE A 99 3.34 -0.74 -8.44
CA ILE A 99 2.32 0.11 -9.04
C ILE A 99 3.01 1.20 -9.85
N ASN A 100 2.74 1.24 -11.15
CA ASN A 100 3.46 2.13 -12.07
C ASN A 100 2.76 3.47 -12.30
N THR A 101 1.70 3.78 -11.54
CA THR A 101 0.84 4.96 -11.76
C THR A 101 1.22 6.16 -10.89
N CYS A 102 1.77 5.92 -9.70
CA CYS A 102 2.13 6.97 -8.74
C CYS A 102 3.55 6.76 -8.23
N PRO A 103 4.35 7.83 -8.04
CA PRO A 103 5.65 7.70 -7.40
C PRO A 103 5.48 7.11 -5.99
N PRO A 104 6.09 5.95 -5.70
CA PRO A 104 5.92 5.27 -4.42
C PRO A 104 6.40 6.15 -3.25
N ASP A 105 7.43 6.96 -3.49
CA ASP A 105 8.00 7.89 -2.52
C ASP A 105 7.01 8.94 -2.04
N VAL A 106 6.15 9.45 -2.93
CA VAL A 106 5.13 10.47 -2.59
C VAL A 106 4.06 9.86 -1.70
N VAL A 107 3.61 8.65 -2.00
CA VAL A 107 2.61 7.94 -1.20
C VAL A 107 3.17 7.61 0.18
N LEU A 108 4.40 7.08 0.25
CA LEU A 108 5.07 6.80 1.52
C LEU A 108 5.30 8.09 2.33
N ALA A 109 5.78 9.16 1.70
CA ALA A 109 5.96 10.46 2.36
C ALA A 109 4.64 11.01 2.92
N THR A 110 3.54 10.82 2.19
CA THR A 110 2.20 11.23 2.65
C THR A 110 1.76 10.42 3.87
N ILE A 111 1.90 9.08 3.84
CA ILE A 111 1.57 8.20 4.96
C ILE A 111 2.42 8.55 6.19
N VAL A 112 3.73 8.76 6.02
CA VAL A 112 4.65 9.17 7.08
C VAL A 112 4.22 10.51 7.66
N THR A 113 3.93 11.50 6.82
CA THR A 113 3.55 12.86 7.26
C THR A 113 2.27 12.85 8.09
N PHE A 114 1.21 12.19 7.60
CA PHE A 114 -0.04 12.06 8.35
C PHE A 114 0.18 11.32 9.67
N THR A 115 0.93 10.22 9.63
CA THR A 115 1.29 9.47 10.83
C THR A 115 2.02 10.37 11.84
N THR A 116 3.09 11.04 11.45
CA THR A 116 3.85 11.93 12.34
C THR A 116 2.96 13.04 12.92
N PHE A 117 2.07 13.63 12.12
CA PHE A 117 1.11 14.62 12.58
C PHE A 117 0.20 14.05 13.68
N PHE A 118 -0.45 12.92 13.45
CA PHE A 118 -1.33 12.29 14.45
C PHE A 118 -0.58 11.89 15.71
N PHE A 119 0.61 11.31 15.58
CA PHE A 119 1.44 10.91 16.72
C PHE A 119 1.88 12.10 17.56
N SER A 120 2.17 13.25 16.94
CA SER A 120 2.59 14.45 17.64
C SER A 120 1.49 15.10 18.49
N SER A 121 0.21 14.81 18.23
CA SER A 121 -0.95 15.49 18.84
C SER A 121 -0.86 15.61 20.38
N PHE A 122 -0.76 14.49 21.10
CA PHE A 122 -0.67 14.51 22.57
C PHE A 122 0.71 14.91 23.13
N PHE A 123 1.75 15.00 22.30
CA PHE A 123 3.06 15.50 22.71
C PHE A 123 3.15 17.03 22.69
N LEU A 124 2.30 17.72 21.91
CA LEU A 124 2.27 19.19 21.86
C LEU A 124 2.04 19.80 23.25
N HIS A 125 1.25 19.15 24.10
CA HIS A 125 1.05 19.52 25.50
C HIS A 125 2.39 19.76 26.24
N PHE A 126 3.39 18.90 26.02
CA PHE A 126 4.70 19.02 26.67
C PHE A 126 5.55 20.15 26.10
N ILE A 127 5.40 20.51 24.83
CA ILE A 127 6.15 21.61 24.21
C ILE A 127 5.82 22.93 24.91
N TYR A 128 4.54 23.16 25.21
CA TYR A 128 4.08 24.37 25.91
C TYR A 128 4.44 24.37 27.41
N LEU A 129 4.56 23.17 27.98
CA LEU A 129 4.92 22.97 29.37
C LEU A 129 6.44 23.08 29.60
N ALA A 130 7.25 22.90 28.55
CA ALA A 130 8.69 23.01 28.61
C ALA A 130 9.14 24.45 28.95
N ARG A 131 10.17 24.54 29.81
CA ARG A 131 10.76 25.83 30.20
C ARG A 131 11.45 26.52 29.01
N SER A 132 12.03 25.73 28.11
CA SER A 132 12.73 26.18 26.89
C SER A 132 12.55 25.16 25.78
N THR A 133 12.12 25.61 24.60
CA THR A 133 12.02 24.78 23.39
C THR A 133 13.34 24.68 22.65
N LYS A 134 14.36 25.48 23.01
CA LYS A 134 15.65 25.54 22.30
C LYS A 134 16.36 24.19 22.21
N TRP A 135 16.36 23.42 23.31
CA TRP A 135 16.98 22.09 23.34
C TRP A 135 16.19 21.06 22.52
N LEU A 136 14.86 21.16 22.53
CA LEU A 136 13.99 20.31 21.72
C LEU A 136 14.20 20.59 20.24
N LEU A 137 14.19 21.87 19.82
CA LEU A 137 14.50 22.29 18.46
C LEU A 137 15.92 21.93 18.03
N ALA A 138 16.92 22.11 18.90
CA ALA A 138 18.29 21.70 18.63
C ALA A 138 18.40 20.18 18.41
N GLY A 139 17.73 19.38 19.24
CA GLY A 139 17.67 17.93 19.06
C GLY A 139 17.01 17.52 17.76
N LEU A 140 15.80 18.01 17.47
CA LEU A 140 15.08 17.76 16.21
C LEU A 140 15.87 18.21 14.99
N GLY A 141 16.47 19.39 15.04
CA GLY A 141 17.31 19.93 13.97
C GLY A 141 18.58 19.11 13.76
N THR A 142 19.19 18.60 14.83
CA THR A 142 20.36 17.72 14.75
C THR A 142 20.00 16.40 14.07
N VAL A 143 18.91 15.75 14.52
CA VAL A 143 18.42 14.50 13.92
C VAL A 143 18.11 14.72 12.44
N PHE A 144 17.34 15.75 12.10
CA PHE A 144 17.03 16.10 10.71
C PHE A 144 18.30 16.29 9.86
N THR A 145 19.26 17.06 10.35
CA THR A 145 20.51 17.34 9.62
C THR A 145 21.33 16.07 9.41
N VAL A 146 21.46 15.22 10.43
CA VAL A 146 22.17 13.94 10.33
C VAL A 146 21.52 13.03 9.29
N PHE A 147 20.19 12.84 9.35
CA PHE A 147 19.49 12.00 8.37
C PHE A 147 19.54 12.58 6.96
N LEU A 148 19.42 13.91 6.80
CA LEU A 148 19.54 14.57 5.51
C LEU A 148 20.93 14.35 4.89
N LEU A 149 21.99 14.48 5.69
CA LEU A 149 23.36 14.20 5.25
C LEU A 149 23.52 12.73 4.85
N LEU A 150 23.04 11.78 5.67
CA LEU A 150 23.14 10.35 5.37
C LEU A 150 22.40 9.97 4.08
N VAL A 151 21.21 10.55 3.85
CA VAL A 151 20.46 10.36 2.59
C VAL A 151 21.21 11.00 1.42
N SER A 152 21.70 12.23 1.57
CA SER A 152 22.43 12.95 0.51
C SER A 152 23.76 12.29 0.14
N CYS A 153 24.41 11.62 1.10
CA CYS A 153 25.62 10.83 0.88
C CYS A 153 25.35 9.44 0.27
N GLY A 154 24.09 9.08 0.01
CA GLY A 154 23.72 7.81 -0.62
C GLY A 154 23.73 6.58 0.29
N MET A 155 23.99 6.74 1.60
CA MET A 155 24.07 5.62 2.56
C MET A 155 22.72 4.89 2.72
N PHE A 156 21.62 5.61 2.55
CA PHE A 156 20.26 5.07 2.61
C PHE A 156 19.58 5.00 1.24
N PHE A 157 20.34 5.16 0.15
CA PHE A 157 19.76 5.10 -1.18
C PHE A 157 19.42 3.64 -1.52
N PRO A 158 18.14 3.30 -1.75
CA PRO A 158 17.73 1.90 -1.91
C PRO A 158 18.16 1.29 -3.25
N TYR A 159 18.59 2.12 -4.21
CA TYR A 159 18.96 1.73 -5.57
C TYR A 159 20.48 1.89 -5.78
N THR A 160 21.29 0.86 -5.51
CA THR A 160 22.72 0.92 -5.81
C THR A 160 23.03 0.29 -7.16
N ALA A 161 23.91 0.93 -7.92
CA ALA A 161 24.49 0.41 -9.16
C ALA A 161 25.84 -0.27 -8.94
N ASP A 162 26.23 -0.48 -7.66
CA ASP A 162 27.48 -1.15 -7.29
C ASP A 162 27.57 -2.54 -7.97
N PRO A 163 28.58 -2.77 -8.82
CA PRO A 163 28.80 -4.07 -9.46
C PRO A 163 29.01 -5.21 -8.46
N SER A 164 29.46 -4.91 -7.23
CA SER A 164 29.70 -5.91 -6.19
C SER A 164 28.41 -6.42 -5.53
N GLY A 165 27.30 -5.69 -5.67
CA GLY A 165 26.00 -6.02 -5.10
C GLY A 165 24.84 -5.34 -5.83
N PRO A 166 24.62 -5.64 -7.12
CA PRO A 166 23.60 -4.97 -7.91
C PRO A 166 22.22 -5.26 -7.35
N ARG A 167 21.37 -4.23 -7.21
CA ARG A 167 19.95 -4.40 -6.84
C ARG A 167 19.17 -4.71 -8.12
N PRO A 168 18.72 -5.96 -8.36
CA PRO A 168 18.18 -6.34 -9.66
C PRO A 168 16.82 -5.67 -9.91
N LYS A 169 16.67 -5.11 -11.10
CA LYS A 169 15.36 -4.70 -11.61
C LYS A 169 14.52 -5.95 -11.90
N ARG A 170 13.23 -5.89 -11.58
CA ARG A 170 12.30 -7.01 -11.77
C ARG A 170 11.46 -6.78 -13.02
N ILE A 171 11.58 -7.69 -13.98
CA ILE A 171 10.82 -7.69 -15.23
C ILE A 171 10.24 -9.08 -15.40
N SER A 172 8.94 -9.16 -15.68
CA SER A 172 8.25 -10.41 -15.96
C SER A 172 8.01 -10.53 -17.45
N ILE A 173 8.56 -11.57 -18.06
CA ILE A 173 8.41 -11.88 -19.48
C ILE A 173 7.60 -13.16 -19.58
N GLN A 174 6.52 -13.12 -20.36
CA GLN A 174 5.68 -14.27 -20.64
C GLN A 174 5.57 -14.45 -22.14
N HIS A 175 5.86 -15.66 -22.63
CA HIS A 175 5.60 -16.00 -24.03
C HIS A 175 4.18 -16.53 -24.13
N THR A 176 3.32 -15.78 -24.80
CA THR A 176 1.89 -16.06 -24.87
C THR A 176 1.44 -16.23 -26.32
N THR A 177 0.73 -17.32 -26.59
CA THR A 177 -0.07 -17.51 -27.80
C THR A 177 -1.53 -17.28 -27.43
N ARG A 178 -2.21 -16.36 -28.10
CA ARG A 178 -3.60 -15.99 -27.80
C ARG A 178 -4.49 -16.24 -29.00
N ILE A 179 -5.65 -16.85 -28.75
CA ILE A 179 -6.67 -17.14 -29.75
C ILE A 179 -7.98 -16.56 -29.20
N PHE A 180 -8.55 -15.62 -29.94
CA PHE A 180 -9.79 -14.95 -29.59
C PHE A 180 -10.92 -15.54 -30.41
N HIS A 181 -11.94 -16.04 -29.72
CA HIS A 181 -13.13 -16.62 -30.34
C HIS A 181 -14.32 -15.68 -30.20
N GLY A 182 -15.07 -15.51 -31.28
CA GLY A 182 -16.32 -14.77 -31.31
C GLY A 182 -17.47 -15.55 -30.67
N LEU A 183 -18.64 -14.90 -30.58
CA LEU A 183 -19.84 -15.50 -30.00
C LEU A 183 -20.37 -16.71 -30.81
N ASP A 184 -20.02 -16.77 -32.09
CA ASP A 184 -20.30 -17.88 -33.00
C ASP A 184 -19.29 -19.04 -32.88
N GLY A 185 -18.29 -18.90 -32.01
CA GLY A 185 -17.20 -19.84 -31.81
C GLY A 185 -16.10 -19.77 -32.86
N GLN A 186 -16.23 -18.90 -33.88
CA GLN A 186 -15.20 -18.71 -34.89
C GLN A 186 -14.00 -17.93 -34.34
N VAL A 187 -12.82 -18.16 -34.90
CA VAL A 187 -11.61 -17.43 -34.49
C VAL A 187 -11.65 -16.04 -35.12
N GLU A 188 -11.81 -15.01 -34.28
CA GLU A 188 -11.82 -13.60 -34.72
C GLU A 188 -10.40 -13.06 -34.89
N SER A 189 -9.49 -13.42 -33.98
CA SER A 189 -8.10 -13.01 -34.06
C SER A 189 -7.15 -13.99 -33.37
N ARG A 190 -5.92 -14.04 -33.85
CA ARG A 190 -4.86 -14.90 -33.32
C ARG A 190 -3.56 -14.13 -33.31
N ASP A 191 -2.87 -14.17 -32.18
CA ASP A 191 -1.55 -13.56 -32.05
C ASP A 191 -0.62 -14.39 -31.16
N SER A 192 0.67 -14.09 -31.28
CA SER A 192 1.70 -14.67 -30.43
C SER A 192 2.83 -13.66 -30.23
N GLY A 193 3.33 -13.61 -29.00
CA GLY A 193 4.33 -12.63 -28.62
C GLY A 193 4.88 -12.82 -27.23
N LEU A 194 5.93 -12.06 -26.96
CA LEU A 194 6.47 -11.84 -25.64
C LEU A 194 5.72 -10.67 -25.02
N TRP A 195 5.00 -10.97 -23.94
CA TRP A 195 4.36 -9.99 -23.10
C TRP A 195 5.29 -9.64 -21.93
N ILE A 196 5.70 -8.38 -21.88
CA ILE A 196 6.72 -7.86 -20.98
C ILE A 196 6.07 -6.87 -20.02
N ASN A 197 6.19 -7.16 -18.73
CA ASN A 197 5.67 -6.32 -17.65
C ASN A 197 6.84 -5.76 -16.85
N SER A 198 6.94 -4.43 -16.77
CA SER A 198 7.84 -3.78 -15.83
C SER A 198 7.14 -3.69 -14.48
N CYS A 199 7.57 -4.47 -13.48
CA CYS A 199 6.98 -4.46 -12.14
C CYS A 199 7.58 -3.34 -11.28
N ASP A 200 7.77 -2.15 -11.86
CA ASP A 200 8.51 -1.02 -11.30
C ASP A 200 8.06 0.29 -11.97
N TYR A 201 7.84 1.33 -11.18
CA TYR A 201 7.37 2.65 -11.62
C TYR A 201 8.31 3.32 -12.65
N THR A 202 9.60 2.99 -12.64
CA THR A 202 10.57 3.49 -13.64
C THR A 202 10.41 2.82 -15.01
N GLY A 203 9.49 1.86 -15.16
CA GLY A 203 9.18 1.24 -16.43
C GLY A 203 10.38 0.53 -17.06
N MET A 204 10.54 0.65 -18.38
CA MET A 204 11.67 0.12 -19.14
C MET A 204 12.81 1.14 -19.36
N GLN A 205 12.79 2.30 -18.70
CA GLN A 205 13.74 3.42 -18.93
C GLN A 205 15.22 3.00 -18.86
N HIS A 206 15.57 2.08 -17.97
CA HIS A 206 16.95 1.59 -17.81
C HIS A 206 17.33 0.45 -18.77
N ILE A 207 16.34 -0.13 -19.48
CA ILE A 207 16.53 -1.26 -20.40
C ILE A 207 16.50 -0.81 -21.86
N THR A 208 15.62 0.13 -22.21
CA THR A 208 15.49 0.66 -23.57
C THR A 208 16.83 1.13 -24.19
N PRO A 209 17.78 1.73 -23.44
CA PRO A 209 19.10 2.07 -23.99
C PRO A 209 19.97 0.85 -24.34
N ILE A 210 19.72 -0.32 -23.71
CA ILE A 210 20.47 -1.56 -23.91
C ILE A 210 19.79 -2.43 -24.99
N ILE A 211 18.46 -2.46 -24.98
CA ILE A 211 17.61 -3.24 -25.91
C ILE A 211 16.62 -2.25 -26.55
N PRO A 212 17.02 -1.56 -27.64
CA PRO A 212 16.21 -0.51 -28.27
C PRO A 212 14.91 -1.03 -28.90
N GLU A 213 14.81 -2.35 -29.14
CA GLU A 213 13.59 -3.02 -29.58
C GLU A 213 12.46 -2.89 -28.55
N ILE A 214 12.80 -2.77 -27.26
CA ILE A 214 11.83 -2.57 -26.18
C ILE A 214 11.72 -1.08 -25.86
N ASN A 215 10.94 -0.40 -26.68
CA ASN A 215 10.66 1.03 -26.56
C ASN A 215 9.14 1.29 -26.48
N ASP A 216 8.75 2.55 -26.34
CA ASP A 216 7.33 2.92 -26.18
C ASP A 216 6.46 2.67 -27.41
N THR A 217 7.01 2.36 -28.59
CA THR A 217 6.20 2.04 -29.77
C THR A 217 5.55 0.65 -29.68
N ILE A 218 6.19 -0.29 -28.99
CA ILE A 218 5.66 -1.64 -28.75
C ILE A 218 4.86 -1.71 -27.44
N LYS A 219 4.55 -0.56 -26.84
CA LYS A 219 3.73 -0.48 -25.64
C LYS A 219 2.34 -1.03 -25.95
N THR A 220 1.87 -1.93 -25.10
CA THR A 220 0.58 -2.60 -25.27
C THR A 220 -0.54 -1.57 -25.26
N ASN A 221 -1.30 -1.50 -26.34
CA ASN A 221 -2.57 -0.78 -26.36
C ASN A 221 -3.67 -1.69 -25.82
N CYS A 222 -4.37 -1.25 -24.77
CA CYS A 222 -5.47 -2.03 -24.21
C CYS A 222 -6.69 -1.93 -25.13
N GLN A 223 -7.17 -3.08 -25.58
CA GLN A 223 -8.46 -3.22 -26.27
C GLN A 223 -9.55 -3.39 -25.21
N GLU A 224 -10.32 -2.32 -24.96
CA GLU A 224 -11.35 -2.27 -23.90
C GLU A 224 -12.55 -3.20 -24.18
N ASP A 225 -12.73 -3.64 -25.43
CA ASP A 225 -13.71 -4.65 -25.85
C ASP A 225 -13.41 -6.05 -25.28
N ARG A 226 -12.22 -6.26 -24.71
CA ARG A 226 -11.75 -7.56 -24.21
C ARG A 226 -11.53 -7.53 -22.71
N HIS A 227 -11.97 -8.56 -22.02
CA HIS A 227 -11.64 -8.76 -20.60
C HIS A 227 -10.12 -8.80 -20.41
N PHE A 228 -9.62 -8.01 -19.45
CA PHE A 228 -8.18 -7.83 -19.19
C PHE A 228 -7.37 -7.44 -20.44
N CYS A 229 -7.99 -6.72 -21.38
CA CYS A 229 -7.40 -6.36 -22.68
C CYS A 229 -6.93 -7.58 -23.50
N GLY A 230 -7.38 -8.79 -23.15
CA GLY A 230 -6.92 -10.04 -23.74
C GLY A 230 -5.57 -10.55 -23.22
N TYR A 231 -5.07 -10.11 -22.06
CA TYR A 231 -3.79 -10.55 -21.48
C TYR A 231 -4.00 -11.43 -20.22
N PRO A 232 -3.07 -12.34 -19.90
CA PRO A 232 -3.25 -13.37 -18.86
C PRO A 232 -3.13 -12.89 -17.40
N TRP A 233 -3.29 -11.59 -17.09
CA TRP A 233 -3.11 -11.03 -15.73
C TRP A 233 -4.24 -10.08 -15.31
N PHE A 234 -4.62 -10.16 -14.03
CA PHE A 234 -5.64 -9.34 -13.33
C PHE A 234 -5.33 -7.84 -13.14
N GLY A 235 -4.28 -7.33 -13.78
CA GLY A 235 -3.61 -6.10 -13.42
C GLY A 235 -3.49 -5.26 -14.66
N SER A 236 -4.43 -4.34 -14.83
CA SER A 236 -4.46 -3.36 -15.92
C SER A 236 -3.39 -2.29 -15.71
N ASP A 237 -2.13 -2.69 -15.61
CA ASP A 237 -1.05 -1.74 -15.63
C ASP A 237 -0.84 -1.32 -17.08
N LYS A 238 -1.15 -0.04 -17.37
CA LYS A 238 -1.03 0.58 -18.69
C LYS A 238 0.43 0.68 -19.21
N ASN A 239 1.38 0.04 -18.52
CA ASN A 239 2.82 0.07 -18.79
C ASN A 239 3.33 -1.34 -19.03
N ASN A 240 2.78 -1.99 -20.07
CA ASN A 240 3.23 -3.28 -20.56
C ASN A 240 3.71 -3.12 -22.00
N TRP A 241 4.61 -4.00 -22.44
CA TRP A 241 5.14 -4.04 -23.80
C TRP A 241 4.81 -5.40 -24.41
N TYR A 242 4.52 -5.40 -25.70
CA TYR A 242 4.20 -6.61 -26.44
C TYR A 242 5.08 -6.69 -27.69
N LEU A 243 5.99 -7.67 -27.71
CA LEU A 243 6.87 -7.92 -28.83
C LEU A 243 6.38 -9.17 -29.59
N PRO A 244 5.97 -9.06 -30.87
CA PRO A 244 5.55 -10.21 -31.66
C PRO A 244 6.65 -11.29 -31.73
N ALA A 245 6.26 -12.54 -31.55
CA ALA A 245 7.18 -13.69 -31.53
C ALA A 245 6.49 -14.96 -32.05
N PRO A 246 7.26 -15.95 -32.55
CA PRO A 246 6.69 -17.22 -33.05
C PRO A 246 5.80 -17.91 -32.02
N GLU A 247 4.81 -18.65 -32.49
CA GLU A 247 3.86 -19.36 -31.62
C GLU A 247 4.57 -20.37 -30.71
N VAL A 248 4.16 -20.39 -29.44
CA VAL A 248 4.58 -21.39 -28.47
C VAL A 248 3.39 -22.24 -28.05
N PHE A 249 3.62 -23.54 -27.93
CA PHE A 249 2.65 -24.49 -27.40
C PHE A 249 3.25 -25.19 -26.18
N PRO A 250 2.49 -25.34 -25.09
CA PRO A 250 2.94 -26.11 -23.94
C PRO A 250 3.22 -27.56 -24.39
N LYS A 251 4.26 -28.17 -23.80
CA LYS A 251 4.63 -29.57 -24.10
C LYS A 251 3.49 -30.55 -23.81
N SER A 252 2.63 -30.21 -22.85
CA SER A 252 1.39 -30.91 -22.49
C SER A 252 0.22 -29.94 -22.64
N PRO A 253 -0.54 -29.99 -23.75
CA PRO A 253 -1.70 -29.11 -23.93
C PRO A 253 -2.79 -29.42 -22.91
N VAL A 254 -3.46 -28.36 -22.44
CA VAL A 254 -4.64 -28.49 -21.59
C VAL A 254 -5.84 -28.84 -22.47
N GLU A 255 -6.45 -29.99 -22.24
CA GLU A 255 -7.73 -30.35 -22.85
C GLU A 255 -8.86 -29.71 -22.04
N PHE A 256 -9.65 -28.87 -22.70
CA PHE A 256 -10.80 -28.20 -22.12
C PHE A 256 -12.06 -28.67 -22.83
N GLN A 257 -12.97 -29.34 -22.12
CA GLN A 257 -14.18 -29.93 -22.71
C GLN A 257 -15.43 -29.52 -21.94
N LEU A 258 -16.51 -29.18 -22.64
CA LEU A 258 -17.83 -29.00 -22.02
C LEU A 258 -18.47 -30.38 -21.82
N LEU A 259 -18.69 -30.78 -20.57
CA LEU A 259 -19.33 -32.04 -20.21
C LEU A 259 -20.86 -31.96 -20.25
N SER A 260 -21.45 -30.89 -19.72
CA SER A 260 -22.90 -30.74 -19.72
C SER A 260 -23.35 -29.29 -19.76
N LYS A 261 -24.51 -29.06 -20.38
CA LYS A 261 -25.24 -27.79 -20.36
C LYS A 261 -26.68 -28.11 -19.95
N GLU A 262 -27.10 -27.65 -18.79
CA GLU A 262 -28.40 -27.95 -18.21
C GLU A 262 -29.13 -26.66 -17.86
N GLU A 263 -30.38 -26.53 -18.29
CA GLU A 263 -31.23 -25.43 -17.88
C GLU A 263 -31.91 -25.79 -16.54
N THR A 264 -31.63 -24.98 -15.53
CA THR A 264 -32.19 -25.18 -14.19
C THR A 264 -33.62 -24.66 -14.13
N LYS A 265 -34.40 -25.17 -13.18
CA LYS A 265 -35.82 -24.82 -12.99
C LYS A 265 -36.08 -23.32 -12.72
N TRP A 266 -35.03 -22.56 -12.40
CA TRP A 266 -35.09 -21.12 -12.13
C TRP A 266 -34.65 -20.26 -13.31
N GLY A 267 -34.51 -20.84 -14.51
CA GLY A 267 -34.10 -20.12 -15.72
C GLY A 267 -32.59 -19.85 -15.82
N THR A 268 -31.78 -20.44 -14.92
CA THR A 268 -30.31 -20.36 -14.98
C THR A 268 -29.75 -21.51 -15.80
N VAL A 269 -28.76 -21.25 -16.66
CA VAL A 269 -28.06 -22.30 -17.41
C VAL A 269 -26.81 -22.72 -16.67
N ARG A 270 -26.72 -23.99 -16.30
CA ARG A 270 -25.55 -24.61 -15.67
C ARG A 270 -24.67 -25.25 -16.73
N PHE A 271 -23.41 -24.84 -16.78
CA PHE A 271 -22.39 -25.45 -17.63
C PHE A 271 -21.40 -26.23 -16.76
N THR A 272 -21.05 -27.45 -17.16
CA THR A 272 -20.06 -28.31 -16.51
C THR A 272 -18.93 -28.54 -17.47
N PHE A 273 -17.69 -28.32 -17.03
CA PHE A 273 -16.50 -28.45 -17.88
C PHE A 273 -15.49 -29.41 -17.26
N GLU A 274 -14.75 -30.10 -18.11
CA GLU A 274 -13.60 -30.92 -17.76
C GLU A 274 -12.33 -30.23 -18.26
N VAL A 275 -11.30 -30.22 -17.40
CA VAL A 275 -9.98 -29.68 -17.73
C VAL A 275 -8.94 -30.74 -17.41
N LYS A 276 -8.22 -31.25 -18.43
CA LYS A 276 -7.13 -32.23 -18.27
C LYS A 276 -5.81 -31.61 -18.72
N GLY A 277 -4.78 -31.66 -17.89
CA GLY A 277 -3.44 -31.18 -18.22
C GLY A 277 -2.52 -31.08 -17.00
N GLU A 278 -1.20 -30.99 -17.23
CA GLU A 278 -0.22 -30.76 -16.16
C GLU A 278 -0.32 -29.31 -15.67
N MET A 279 -1.17 -29.08 -14.67
CA MET A 279 -1.29 -27.78 -14.02
C MET A 279 -0.19 -27.65 -12.96
N SER A 280 0.95 -27.07 -13.35
CA SER A 280 1.89 -26.55 -12.34
C SER A 280 1.34 -25.24 -11.78
N LEU A 281 0.59 -25.33 -10.68
CA LEU A 281 0.27 -24.20 -9.82
C LEU A 281 1.55 -23.70 -9.13
N SER A 282 2.37 -22.96 -9.87
CA SER A 282 3.34 -22.07 -9.24
C SER A 282 2.55 -20.95 -8.56
N SER A 283 2.73 -20.76 -7.26
CA SER A 283 2.06 -19.77 -6.41
C SER A 283 2.20 -18.30 -6.87
N SER A 284 2.93 -18.06 -7.95
CA SER A 284 3.16 -16.77 -8.59
C SER A 284 2.44 -16.58 -9.93
N ASN A 285 1.82 -17.61 -10.51
CA ASN A 285 1.05 -17.53 -11.76
C ASN A 285 -0.10 -18.56 -11.72
N PRO A 286 -1.32 -18.16 -11.33
CA PRO A 286 -2.46 -19.01 -11.60
C PRO A 286 -2.68 -19.02 -13.12
N LEU A 287 -2.36 -20.14 -13.78
CA LEU A 287 -3.06 -20.50 -15.02
C LEU A 287 -4.51 -20.77 -14.63
N CYS A 288 -5.28 -19.69 -14.51
CA CYS A 288 -6.70 -19.78 -14.26
C CYS A 288 -7.40 -20.00 -15.61
N VAL A 289 -8.00 -21.17 -15.75
CA VAL A 289 -9.06 -21.39 -16.73
C VAL A 289 -10.26 -20.58 -16.26
N TYR A 290 -10.46 -19.39 -16.83
CA TYR A 290 -11.66 -18.59 -16.58
C TYR A 290 -12.78 -19.06 -17.49
N ILE A 291 -13.69 -19.83 -16.91
CA ILE A 291 -15.02 -20.03 -17.47
C ILE A 291 -15.86 -18.86 -16.97
N LEU A 292 -15.81 -17.75 -17.68
CA LEU A 292 -16.72 -16.64 -17.41
C LEU A 292 -17.93 -16.82 -18.32
N SER A 293 -19.00 -17.38 -17.74
CA SER A 293 -20.34 -17.26 -18.30
C SER A 293 -20.74 -15.80 -18.17
N SER A 294 -20.60 -15.04 -19.24
CA SER A 294 -21.20 -13.71 -19.35
C SER A 294 -22.70 -13.86 -19.07
N TYR A 295 -23.17 -13.27 -17.96
CA TYR A 295 -24.59 -13.08 -17.77
C TYR A 295 -25.08 -12.17 -18.89
N LEU A 296 -25.79 -12.76 -19.85
CA LEU A 296 -26.64 -12.03 -20.78
C LEU A 296 -27.67 -11.24 -19.95
N LEU A 297 -27.57 -9.92 -20.02
CA LEU A 297 -28.73 -9.05 -20.12
C LEU A 297 -28.95 -8.77 -21.61
#